data_AF-A0A7X2NJ17-F1
#
_entry.id   AF-A0A7X2NJ17-F1
#
_cell.length_a   1.000
_cell.length_b   1.000
_cell.length_c   1.000
_cell.angle_alpha   90.00
_cell.angle_beta   90.00
_cell.angle_gamma   90.00
#
_symmetry.space_group_name_H-M   'P 1'
#
loop_
_entity.id
_entity.type
_entity.pdbx_description
1 polymer ?
#
loop_
_entity_poly.entity_id
_entity_poly.type
_entity_poly.pdbx_seq_one_letter_code
_entity_poly.pdbx_strand_id
1 'polypeptide(L)'
;MSKEPMKQTSKSIAGIVIMALLSLIVIAISGPLYRTLRGPITNARPEYPLTDGAYTYEASQFDDSGWKERVSITVEDGIITSCSWDAFNEKGESKRKLSMDGQYVMTESGPTWAEQANSVANYVIEHQKVSGLANEQGYAMDTIASVSINIYPFVNGLEDCLKQAAE
;
A
#
# COMPACT_ATOMS: atom_id res chain seq x y z
N MET A 1 24.72 5.74 -54.51
CA MET A 1 24.38 6.66 -53.41
C MET A 1 24.94 6.05 -52.13
N SER A 2 26.18 6.39 -51.76
CA SER A 2 26.87 5.82 -50.59
C SER A 2 26.35 6.45 -49.31
N LYS A 3 26.01 5.63 -48.31
CA LYS A 3 25.75 6.10 -46.94
C LYS A 3 27.11 6.23 -46.25
N GLU A 4 27.46 7.44 -45.83
CA GLU A 4 28.64 7.64 -44.98
C GLU A 4 28.40 7.06 -43.58
N PRO A 5 29.41 6.45 -42.93
CA PRO A 5 29.28 6.00 -41.54
C PRO A 5 29.31 7.20 -40.59
N MET A 6 28.26 7.30 -39.78
CA MET A 6 28.13 8.31 -38.72
C MET A 6 29.28 8.17 -37.71
N LYS A 7 30.14 9.19 -37.66
CA LYS A 7 31.30 9.24 -36.76
C LYS A 7 30.84 9.54 -35.33
N GLN A 8 30.59 8.50 -34.56
CA GLN A 8 30.22 8.60 -33.14
C GLN A 8 31.41 9.18 -32.36
N THR A 9 31.29 10.44 -31.96
CA THR A 9 32.34 11.22 -31.30
C THR A 9 32.50 10.82 -29.83
N SER A 10 33.73 10.53 -29.40
CA SER A 10 34.08 10.08 -28.04
C SER A 10 33.59 11.00 -26.91
N LYS A 11 33.39 12.29 -27.20
CA LYS A 11 32.82 13.29 -26.26
C LYS A 11 31.37 12.95 -25.87
N SER A 12 30.58 12.36 -26.76
CA SER A 12 29.20 11.93 -26.46
C SER A 12 29.16 10.65 -25.62
N ILE A 13 30.11 9.73 -25.82
CA ILE A 13 30.19 8.48 -25.03
C ILE A 13 30.61 8.79 -23.58
N ALA A 14 31.61 9.65 -23.38
CA ALA A 14 32.01 10.08 -22.04
C ALA A 14 30.86 10.75 -21.28
N GLY A 15 30.08 11.59 -21.95
CA GLY A 15 28.88 12.23 -21.36
C GLY A 15 27.80 11.23 -20.96
N ILE A 16 27.53 10.22 -21.79
CA ILE A 16 26.53 9.18 -21.48
C ILE A 16 26.98 8.31 -20.30
N VAL A 17 28.27 7.94 -20.24
CA VAL A 17 28.82 7.16 -19.11
C VAL A 17 28.76 7.96 -17.81
N ILE A 18 29.08 9.26 -17.84
CA ILE A 18 28.97 10.14 -16.67
C ILE A 18 27.52 10.28 -16.21
N MET A 19 26.57 10.47 -17.15
CA MET A 19 25.14 10.55 -16.83
C MET A 19 24.61 9.25 -16.23
N ALA A 20 24.98 8.09 -16.78
CA ALA A 20 24.58 6.79 -16.23
C ALA A 20 25.11 6.59 -14.80
N LEU A 21 26.37 6.98 -14.53
CA LEU A 21 26.95 6.92 -13.18
C LEU A 21 26.26 7.88 -12.22
N LEU A 22 25.96 9.11 -12.65
CA LEU A 22 25.23 10.09 -11.84
C LEU A 22 23.80 9.61 -11.53
N SER A 23 23.10 9.02 -12.50
CA SER A 23 21.77 8.45 -12.28
C SER A 23 21.77 7.30 -11.27
N LEU A 24 22.75 6.40 -11.35
CA LEU A 24 22.89 5.30 -10.38
C LEU A 24 23.20 5.82 -8.96
N ILE A 25 24.05 6.85 -8.85
CA ILE A 25 24.36 7.50 -7.57
C ILE A 25 23.12 8.20 -6.99
N VAL A 26 22.36 8.92 -7.81
CA VAL A 26 21.11 9.57 -7.39
C VAL A 26 20.10 8.54 -6.89
N ILE A 27 19.93 7.40 -7.58
CA ILE A 27 19.02 6.34 -7.11
C ILE A 27 19.49 5.76 -5.77
N ALA A 28 20.78 5.42 -5.63
CA ALA A 28 21.32 4.83 -4.41
C ALA A 28 21.27 5.76 -3.19
N ILE A 29 21.49 7.07 -3.38
CA ILE A 29 21.46 8.06 -2.29
C ILE A 29 20.05 8.56 -2.02
N SER A 30 19.16 8.57 -3.03
CA SER A 30 17.82 9.12 -2.90
C SER A 30 16.98 8.41 -1.86
N GLY A 31 17.06 7.08 -1.69
CA GLY A 31 16.26 6.37 -0.69
C GLY A 31 16.55 6.85 0.75
N PRO A 32 17.79 6.68 1.24
CA PRO A 32 18.18 7.17 2.58
C PRO A 32 18.02 8.68 2.75
N LEU A 33 18.36 9.47 1.72
CA LEU A 33 18.24 10.93 1.78
C LEU A 33 16.77 11.38 1.78
N TYR A 34 15.90 10.76 0.98
CA TYR A 34 14.47 11.06 0.92
C TYR A 34 13.79 10.75 2.25
N ARG A 35 14.12 9.60 2.87
CA ARG A 35 13.63 9.26 4.22
C ARG A 35 14.11 10.25 5.27
N THR A 36 15.39 10.65 5.23
CA THR A 36 15.95 11.66 6.15
C THR A 36 15.24 13.01 6.03
N LEU A 37 14.90 13.43 4.81
CA LEU A 37 14.23 14.71 4.55
C LEU A 37 12.73 14.70 4.89
N ARG A 38 12.05 13.55 4.73
CA ARG A 38 10.61 13.43 5.04
C ARG A 38 10.32 13.35 6.54
N GLY A 39 11.31 12.97 7.36
CA GLY A 39 11.08 12.60 8.75
C GLY A 39 10.42 11.22 8.89
N PRO A 40 10.25 10.72 10.13
CA PRO A 40 9.66 9.41 10.37
C PRO A 40 8.19 9.37 9.94
N ILE A 41 7.78 8.31 9.23
CA ILE A 41 6.38 8.08 8.81
C ILE A 41 5.47 8.00 10.04
N THR A 42 5.93 7.31 11.07
CA THR A 42 5.32 7.27 12.40
C THR A 42 6.42 7.09 13.45
N ASN A 43 6.12 7.49 14.69
CA ASN A 43 6.95 7.17 15.85
C ASN A 43 6.47 5.88 16.55
N ALA A 44 5.31 5.34 16.18
CA ALA A 44 4.82 4.06 16.67
C ALA A 44 5.70 2.92 16.18
N ARG A 45 5.67 1.80 16.91
CA ARG A 45 6.38 0.57 16.57
C ARG A 45 5.40 -0.59 16.58
N PRO A 46 5.56 -1.57 15.67
CA PRO A 46 4.81 -2.81 15.72
C PRO A 46 4.92 -3.52 17.07
N GLU A 47 3.88 -4.26 17.43
CA GLU A 47 3.81 -5.05 18.67
C GLU A 47 4.87 -6.17 18.69
N TYR A 48 5.35 -6.59 17.52
CA TYR A 48 6.34 -7.63 17.31
C TYR A 48 7.30 -7.22 16.17
N PRO A 49 8.56 -7.68 16.14
CA PRO A 49 9.46 -7.41 15.02
C PRO A 49 8.87 -7.88 13.69
N LEU A 50 8.97 -7.05 12.64
CA LEU A 50 8.55 -7.37 11.29
C LEU A 50 9.76 -7.41 10.36
N THR A 51 9.82 -8.40 9.49
CA THR A 51 10.79 -8.55 8.41
C THR A 51 10.40 -7.62 7.26
N ASP A 52 11.36 -6.87 6.73
CA ASP A 52 11.16 -5.99 5.57
C ASP A 52 10.70 -6.80 4.35
N GLY A 53 9.69 -6.31 3.65
CA GLY A 53 9.08 -7.03 2.53
C GLY A 53 7.74 -6.47 2.10
N ALA A 54 7.19 -7.06 1.04
CA ALA A 54 5.82 -6.81 0.59
C ALA A 54 5.00 -8.08 0.80
N TYR A 55 3.93 -7.95 1.58
CA TYR A 55 3.07 -9.07 1.98
C TYR A 55 1.67 -8.83 1.47
N THR A 56 1.03 -9.88 0.97
CA THR A 56 -0.32 -9.79 0.44
C THR A 56 -1.14 -10.99 0.86
N TYR A 57 -2.31 -10.69 1.40
CA TYR A 57 -3.38 -11.62 1.65
C TYR A 57 -4.42 -11.52 0.54
N GLU A 58 -4.91 -12.67 0.08
CA GLU A 58 -6.12 -12.77 -0.72
C GLU A 58 -7.05 -13.80 -0.10
N ALA A 59 -8.33 -13.44 0.04
CA ALA A 59 -9.35 -14.41 0.40
C ALA A 59 -9.37 -15.55 -0.63
N SER A 60 -9.53 -16.78 -0.14
CA SER A 60 -9.56 -17.98 -0.99
C SER A 60 -10.89 -18.17 -1.72
N GLN A 61 -11.96 -17.55 -1.21
CA GLN A 61 -13.32 -17.63 -1.73
C GLN A 61 -13.97 -16.24 -1.76
N PHE A 62 -14.96 -16.07 -2.63
CA PHE A 62 -15.84 -14.92 -2.61
C PHE A 62 -16.76 -14.99 -1.39
N ASP A 63 -17.07 -13.83 -0.81
CA ASP A 63 -18.08 -13.70 0.23
C ASP A 63 -19.51 -13.85 -0.34
N ASP A 64 -20.51 -13.84 0.54
CA ASP A 64 -21.92 -13.92 0.15
C ASP A 64 -22.39 -12.74 -0.73
N SER A 65 -21.61 -11.65 -0.76
CA SER A 65 -21.84 -10.46 -1.59
C SER A 65 -21.09 -10.50 -2.93
N GLY A 66 -20.39 -11.59 -3.23
CA GLY A 66 -19.64 -11.79 -4.47
C GLY A 66 -18.29 -11.05 -4.52
N TRP A 67 -17.71 -10.70 -3.38
CA TRP A 67 -16.44 -9.99 -3.26
C TRP A 67 -15.34 -10.86 -2.64
N LYS A 68 -14.12 -10.71 -3.14
CA LYS A 68 -12.92 -11.38 -2.64
C LYS A 68 -11.92 -10.35 -2.16
N GLU A 69 -11.63 -10.38 -0.88
CA GLU A 69 -10.79 -9.39 -0.22
C GLU A 69 -9.32 -9.55 -0.57
N ARG A 70 -8.62 -8.42 -0.71
CA ARG A 70 -7.17 -8.35 -0.83
C ARG A 70 -6.63 -7.27 0.09
N VAL A 71 -5.68 -7.64 0.92
CA VAL A 71 -4.93 -6.71 1.79
C VAL A 71 -3.47 -6.82 1.44
N SER A 72 -2.80 -5.69 1.21
CA SER A 72 -1.36 -5.65 0.94
C SER A 72 -0.69 -4.66 1.87
N ILE A 73 0.44 -5.07 2.45
CA ILE A 73 1.30 -4.20 3.25
C ILE A 73 2.73 -4.22 2.73
N THR A 74 3.45 -3.13 2.96
CA THR A 74 4.90 -3.05 2.81
C THR A 74 5.52 -2.74 4.16
N VAL A 75 6.51 -3.53 4.54
CA VAL A 75 7.35 -3.31 5.72
C VAL A 75 8.72 -2.83 5.25
N GLU A 76 9.17 -1.70 5.80
CA GLU A 76 10.53 -1.18 5.63
C GLU A 76 11.05 -0.70 6.98
N ASP A 77 12.32 -0.97 7.27
CA ASP A 77 12.96 -0.62 8.54
C ASP A 77 12.17 -1.15 9.77
N GLY A 78 11.55 -2.32 9.61
CA GLY A 78 10.73 -2.99 10.63
C GLY A 78 9.43 -2.27 10.99
N ILE A 79 8.92 -1.38 10.14
CA ILE A 79 7.60 -0.73 10.29
C ILE A 79 6.77 -0.86 9.01
N ILE A 80 5.44 -0.86 9.15
CA ILE A 80 4.49 -0.82 8.03
C ILE A 80 4.54 0.58 7.41
N THR A 81 5.05 0.69 6.18
CA THR A 81 5.17 1.95 5.43
C THR A 81 4.07 2.11 4.37
N SER A 82 3.43 1.01 3.99
CA SER A 82 2.27 1.00 3.11
C SER A 82 1.26 -0.04 3.58
N CYS A 83 -0.02 0.30 3.45
CA CYS A 83 -1.14 -0.58 3.72
C CYS A 83 -2.25 -0.25 2.71
N SER A 84 -2.85 -1.26 2.12
CA SER A 84 -3.95 -1.10 1.19
C SER A 84 -4.97 -2.21 1.35
N TRP A 85 -6.24 -1.83 1.16
CA TRP A 85 -7.38 -2.72 1.21
C TRP A 85 -8.24 -2.50 -0.04
N ASP A 86 -8.53 -3.60 -0.72
CA ASP A 86 -9.45 -3.67 -1.85
C ASP A 86 -10.22 -4.99 -1.81
N ALA A 87 -11.29 -5.07 -2.59
CA ALA A 87 -12.01 -6.30 -2.83
C ALA A 87 -12.30 -6.44 -4.33
N PHE A 88 -12.29 -7.66 -4.85
CA PHE A 88 -12.49 -7.95 -6.26
C PHE A 88 -13.72 -8.80 -6.46
N ASN A 89 -14.58 -8.42 -7.41
CA ASN A 89 -15.73 -9.25 -7.75
C ASN A 89 -15.34 -10.42 -8.69
N GLU A 90 -16.29 -11.27 -9.04
CA GLU A 90 -16.06 -12.43 -9.93
C GLU A 90 -15.49 -12.06 -11.31
N LYS A 91 -15.71 -10.82 -11.76
CA LYS A 91 -15.16 -10.29 -13.03
C LYS A 91 -13.74 -9.73 -12.87
N GLY A 92 -13.20 -9.72 -11.66
CA GLY A 92 -11.91 -9.13 -11.34
C GLY A 92 -11.95 -7.60 -11.22
N GLU A 93 -13.13 -6.99 -11.09
CA GLU A 93 -13.27 -5.54 -10.93
C GLU A 93 -13.01 -5.14 -9.47
N SER A 94 -12.20 -4.09 -9.29
CA SER A 94 -11.88 -3.52 -7.98
C SER A 94 -13.06 -2.76 -7.39
N LYS A 95 -13.47 -3.13 -6.18
CA LYS A 95 -14.50 -2.45 -5.39
C LYS A 95 -14.12 -1.02 -5.10
N ARG A 96 -12.84 -0.81 -4.77
CA ARG A 96 -12.27 0.51 -4.54
C ARG A 96 -12.43 1.40 -5.77
N LYS A 97 -12.03 0.91 -6.94
CA LYS A 97 -12.17 1.64 -8.21
C LYS A 97 -13.65 1.93 -8.51
N LEU A 98 -14.50 0.92 -8.42
CA LEU A 98 -15.94 1.08 -8.66
C LEU A 98 -16.56 2.10 -7.69
N SER A 99 -16.12 2.14 -6.44
CA SER A 99 -16.62 3.12 -5.46
C SER A 99 -16.16 4.54 -5.75
N MET A 100 -14.90 4.73 -6.15
CA MET A 100 -14.38 6.03 -6.59
C MET A 100 -15.06 6.52 -7.88
N ASP A 101 -15.37 5.60 -8.80
CA ASP A 101 -16.05 5.89 -10.05
C ASP A 101 -17.58 6.05 -9.87
N GLY A 102 -18.10 5.97 -8.64
CA GLY A 102 -19.52 6.12 -8.32
C GLY A 102 -20.41 4.94 -8.74
N GLN A 103 -19.81 3.83 -9.17
CA GLN A 103 -20.48 2.59 -9.59
C GLN A 103 -20.75 1.64 -8.42
N TYR A 104 -20.10 1.86 -7.28
CA TYR A 104 -20.37 1.17 -6.02
C TYR A 104 -20.66 2.19 -4.92
N VAL A 105 -21.94 2.42 -4.66
CA VAL A 105 -22.44 3.41 -3.69
C VAL A 105 -23.04 2.67 -2.49
N MET A 106 -22.49 2.91 -1.31
CA MET A 106 -23.03 2.37 -0.05
C MET A 106 -23.82 3.38 0.75
N THR A 107 -23.51 4.67 0.56
CA THR A 107 -24.16 5.78 1.25
C THR A 107 -24.39 6.90 0.25
N GLU A 108 -25.53 7.57 0.32
CA GLU A 108 -25.85 8.67 -0.60
C GLU A 108 -25.08 9.97 -0.25
N SER A 109 -24.72 10.14 1.02
CA SER A 109 -24.11 11.38 1.55
C SER A 109 -22.88 11.16 2.43
N GLY A 110 -22.48 9.90 2.64
CA GLY A 110 -21.31 9.53 3.43
C GLY A 110 -20.09 9.21 2.56
N PRO A 111 -18.96 8.86 3.20
CA PRO A 111 -17.74 8.51 2.48
C PRO A 111 -17.93 7.25 1.65
N THR A 112 -17.29 7.24 0.48
CA THR A 112 -17.20 6.08 -0.39
C THR A 112 -16.52 4.90 0.33
N TRP A 113 -16.72 3.68 -0.17
CA TRP A 113 -16.02 2.51 0.38
C TRP A 113 -14.51 2.71 0.34
N ALA A 114 -13.99 3.30 -0.74
CA ALA A 114 -12.56 3.57 -0.92
C ALA A 114 -12.00 4.55 0.13
N GLU A 115 -12.74 5.62 0.44
CA GLU A 115 -12.33 6.59 1.47
C GLU A 115 -12.34 5.98 2.87
N GLN A 116 -13.33 5.14 3.16
CA GLN A 116 -13.39 4.42 4.43
C GLN A 116 -12.23 3.42 4.52
N ALA A 117 -11.99 2.60 3.50
CA ALA A 117 -10.88 1.66 3.45
C ALA A 117 -9.52 2.36 3.62
N ASN A 118 -9.35 3.55 3.03
CA ASN A 118 -8.16 4.39 3.23
C ASN A 118 -7.99 4.84 4.67
N SER A 119 -9.08 5.24 5.32
CA SER A 119 -9.05 5.73 6.70
C SER A 119 -8.53 4.63 7.63
N VAL A 120 -8.98 3.39 7.43
CA VAL A 120 -8.53 2.24 8.23
C VAL A 120 -7.07 1.86 7.91
N ALA A 121 -6.68 1.84 6.63
CA ALA A 121 -5.31 1.53 6.23
C ALA A 121 -4.29 2.57 6.74
N ASN A 122 -4.63 3.86 6.69
CA ASN A 122 -3.79 4.93 7.23
C ASN A 122 -3.65 4.82 8.75
N TYR A 123 -4.74 4.49 9.45
CA TYR A 123 -4.68 4.28 10.89
C TYR A 123 -3.64 3.20 11.26
N VAL A 124 -3.60 2.10 10.50
CA VAL A 124 -2.62 1.02 10.71
C VAL A 124 -1.19 1.50 10.47
N ILE A 125 -0.94 2.29 9.42
CA ILE A 125 0.39 2.88 9.16
C ILE A 125 0.80 3.81 10.31
N GLU A 126 -0.13 4.60 10.85
CA GLU A 126 0.17 5.53 11.93
C GLU A 126 0.41 4.83 13.27
N HIS A 127 -0.37 3.79 13.58
CA HIS A 127 -0.39 3.17 14.90
C HIS A 127 0.38 1.84 14.99
N GLN A 128 0.74 1.25 13.86
CA GLN A 128 1.52 0.01 13.74
C GLN A 128 0.90 -1.19 14.48
N LYS A 129 -0.43 -1.21 14.66
CA LYS A 129 -1.13 -2.26 15.40
C LYS A 129 -2.50 -2.54 14.84
N VAL A 130 -2.99 -3.75 15.11
CA VAL A 130 -4.35 -4.21 14.81
C VAL A 130 -5.23 -4.14 16.07
N SER A 131 -4.61 -4.23 17.25
CA SER A 131 -5.31 -4.21 18.53
C SER A 131 -6.08 -2.89 18.73
N GLY A 132 -7.39 -3.02 18.98
CA GLY A 132 -8.29 -1.88 19.14
C GLY A 132 -8.69 -1.19 17.82
N LEU A 133 -8.49 -1.84 16.68
CA LEU A 133 -8.98 -1.30 15.40
C LEU A 133 -10.48 -1.54 15.22
N ALA A 134 -10.95 -2.76 15.53
CA ALA A 134 -12.34 -3.16 15.39
C ALA A 134 -12.98 -3.46 16.76
N ASN A 135 -14.27 -3.16 16.89
CA ASN A 135 -15.09 -3.61 18.02
C ASN A 135 -15.55 -5.08 17.85
N GLU A 136 -16.30 -5.60 18.83
CA GLU A 136 -16.84 -6.97 18.83
C GLU A 136 -17.87 -7.25 17.72
N GLN A 137 -18.34 -6.21 17.03
CA GLN A 137 -19.28 -6.28 15.91
C GLN A 137 -18.57 -6.11 14.56
N GLY A 138 -17.26 -5.87 14.56
CA GLY A 138 -16.44 -5.73 13.35
C GLY A 138 -16.45 -4.35 12.73
N TYR A 139 -16.89 -3.33 13.45
CA TYR A 139 -16.81 -1.94 13.00
C TYR A 139 -15.60 -1.24 13.61
N ALA A 140 -15.08 -0.23 12.90
CA ALA A 140 -14.01 0.58 13.43
C ALA A 140 -14.41 1.18 14.80
N MET A 141 -13.47 1.20 15.74
CA MET A 141 -13.69 1.92 17.00
C MET A 141 -13.85 3.43 16.73
N ASP A 142 -14.47 4.16 17.67
CA ASP A 142 -14.76 5.61 17.55
C ASP A 142 -13.54 6.48 17.19
N THR A 143 -12.33 5.95 17.33
CA THR A 143 -11.08 6.57 16.86
C THR A 143 -11.05 6.81 15.35
N ILE A 144 -11.89 6.14 14.56
CA ILE A 144 -12.04 6.34 13.11
C ILE A 144 -13.52 6.62 12.77
N ALA A 145 -14.08 7.69 13.35
CA ALA A 145 -15.51 8.00 13.32
C ALA A 145 -16.16 8.10 11.92
N SER A 146 -15.38 8.26 10.84
CA SER A 146 -15.89 8.28 9.47
C SER A 146 -16.12 6.88 8.87
N VAL A 147 -15.64 5.82 9.51
CA VAL A 147 -15.73 4.44 9.00
C VAL A 147 -16.97 3.76 9.57
N SER A 148 -17.92 3.46 8.70
CA SER A 148 -19.17 2.76 9.00
C SER A 148 -19.29 1.40 8.32
N ILE A 149 -18.32 1.02 7.48
CA ILE A 149 -18.21 -0.34 6.96
C ILE A 149 -17.74 -1.33 8.02
N ASN A 150 -18.16 -2.59 7.86
CA ASN A 150 -17.55 -3.69 8.58
C ASN A 150 -16.10 -3.89 8.08
N ILE A 151 -15.16 -3.93 9.01
CA ILE A 151 -13.72 -4.00 8.75
C ILE A 151 -13.11 -5.35 9.15
N TYR A 152 -13.89 -6.34 9.60
CA TYR A 152 -13.34 -7.68 9.88
C TYR A 152 -12.60 -8.30 8.69
N PRO A 153 -13.08 -8.19 7.44
CA PRO A 153 -12.34 -8.75 6.33
C PRO A 153 -10.97 -8.10 6.15
N PHE A 154 -10.86 -6.79 6.44
CA PHE A 154 -9.58 -6.09 6.49
C PHE A 154 -8.69 -6.57 7.64
N VAL A 155 -9.23 -6.63 8.86
CA VAL A 155 -8.50 -7.08 10.06
C VAL A 155 -7.91 -8.47 9.85
N ASN A 156 -8.70 -9.41 9.35
CA ASN A 156 -8.26 -10.78 9.11
C ASN A 156 -7.12 -10.84 8.08
N GLY A 157 -7.25 -10.09 6.97
CA GLY A 157 -6.21 -10.05 5.95
C GLY A 157 -4.93 -9.35 6.41
N LEU A 158 -5.06 -8.31 7.23
CA LEU A 158 -3.93 -7.63 7.84
C LEU A 158 -3.19 -8.54 8.83
N GLU A 159 -3.91 -9.27 9.68
CA GLU A 159 -3.31 -10.24 10.60
C GLU A 159 -2.54 -11.34 9.85
N ASP A 160 -3.05 -11.81 8.71
CA ASP A 160 -2.36 -12.77 7.87
C ASP A 160 -1.05 -12.19 7.31
N CYS A 161 -1.10 -10.98 6.74
CA CYS A 161 0.09 -10.27 6.28
C CYS A 161 1.12 -10.05 7.40
N LEU A 162 0.68 -9.73 8.62
CA LEU A 162 1.55 -9.54 9.78
C LEU A 162 2.18 -10.85 10.24
N LYS A 163 1.46 -11.97 10.16
CA LYS A 163 2.03 -13.30 10.41
C LYS A 163 3.13 -13.62 9.39
N GLN A 164 2.86 -13.42 8.10
CA GLN A 164 3.87 -13.59 7.04
C GLN A 164 5.11 -12.72 7.28
N ALA A 165 4.92 -11.49 7.78
CA ALA A 165 6.01 -10.56 8.07
C ALA A 165 6.77 -10.86 9.37
N ALA A 166 6.22 -11.68 10.27
CA ALA A 166 6.85 -12.04 11.55
C ALA A 166 7.65 -13.35 11.47
N GLU A 167 7.59 -14.06 10.34
CA GLU A 167 8.39 -15.25 10.01
C GLU A 167 9.83 -14.89 9.58
#